data_AF-A0A7K9XK73-F1
#
_entry.id   AF-A0A7K9XK73-F1
#
_cell.length_a   1.000
_cell.length_b   1.000
_cell.length_c   1.000
_cell.angle_alpha   90.00
_cell.angle_beta   90.00
_cell.angle_gamma   90.00
#
_symmetry.space_group_name_H-M   'P 1'
#
loop_
_entity.id
_entity.type
_entity.pdbx_description
1 polymer ?
#
loop_
_entity_poly.entity_id
_entity_poly.type
_entity_poly.pdbx_seq_one_letter_code
_entity_poly.pdbx_strand_id
1 'polypeptide(L)' 'RKFLECINHKKIQSTNRNCEVTADVRHDGSEPRVDVTFADGERLIMKGANLTTIEMLTALGSRCNVKELKEEQKRKKSS' A
#
# COMPACT_ATOMS: atom_id res chain seq x y z
N ARG A 1 -4.58 -9.96 9.90
CA ARG A 1 -4.55 -10.75 8.63
C ARG A 1 -5.51 -10.22 7.57
N LYS A 2 -6.73 -9.75 7.93
CA LYS A 2 -7.73 -9.20 6.98
C LYS A 2 -7.19 -8.22 5.93
N PHE A 3 -6.29 -7.29 6.30
CA PHE A 3 -5.67 -6.37 5.34
C PHE A 3 -4.95 -7.08 4.19
N LEU A 4 -4.14 -8.10 4.52
CA LEU A 4 -3.39 -8.87 3.52
C LEU A 4 -4.35 -9.63 2.58
N GLU A 5 -5.44 -10.19 3.10
CA GLU A 5 -6.46 -10.84 2.27
C GLU A 5 -7.10 -9.87 1.26
N CYS A 6 -7.39 -8.63 1.69
CA CYS A 6 -7.95 -7.61 0.80
C CYS A 6 -6.96 -7.26 -0.33
N ILE A 7 -5.70 -7.00 0.00
CA ILE A 7 -4.68 -6.59 -0.98
C ILE A 7 -4.27 -7.74 -1.90
N ASN A 8 -4.22 -8.97 -1.38
CA ASN A 8 -3.88 -10.15 -2.16
C ASN A 8 -5.04 -10.63 -3.06
N HIS A 9 -6.17 -9.93 -3.08
CA HIS A 9 -7.30 -10.29 -3.92
C HIS A 9 -6.95 -10.13 -5.41
N LYS A 10 -7.30 -11.12 -6.25
CA LYS A 10 -6.97 -11.15 -7.69
C LYS A 10 -7.37 -9.87 -8.44
N LYS A 11 -8.48 -9.24 -8.05
CA LYS A 11 -8.92 -7.96 -8.65
C LYS A 11 -7.91 -6.83 -8.42
N ILE A 12 -7.30 -6.75 -7.23
CA ILE A 12 -6.31 -5.72 -6.90
C ILE A 12 -4.96 -6.05 -7.56
N GLN A 13 -4.52 -7.31 -7.52
CA GLN A 13 -3.28 -7.69 -8.22
C GLN A 13 -3.36 -7.47 -9.73
N SER A 14 -4.57 -7.56 -10.31
CA SER A 14 -4.78 -7.32 -11.75
C SER A 14 -4.63 -5.87 -12.16
N THR A 15 -4.81 -4.89 -11.25
CA THR A 15 -4.67 -3.46 -11.60
C THR A 15 -3.21 -3.06 -11.78
N ASN A 16 -2.29 -3.71 -11.05
CA ASN A 16 -0.86 -3.47 -11.17
C ASN A 16 -0.06 -4.76 -10.99
N ARG A 17 0.30 -5.39 -12.11
CA ARG A 17 1.12 -6.62 -12.13
C ARG A 17 2.58 -6.39 -11.70
N ASN A 18 3.05 -5.15 -11.72
CA ASN A 18 4.38 -4.80 -11.22
C ASN A 18 4.39 -4.58 -9.71
N CYS A 19 3.23 -4.57 -9.05
CA CYS A 19 3.13 -4.45 -7.60
C CYS A 19 3.36 -5.82 -6.95
N GLU A 20 4.50 -5.97 -6.27
CA GLU A 20 4.79 -7.17 -5.50
C GLU A 20 4.21 -7.07 -4.09
N VAL A 21 3.46 -8.10 -3.68
CA VAL A 21 2.85 -8.18 -2.35
C VAL A 21 3.51 -9.32 -1.58
N THR A 22 4.42 -8.99 -0.67
CA THR A 22 5.11 -9.95 0.20
C THR A 22 4.52 -9.96 1.59
N ALA A 23 4.44 -11.15 2.21
CA ALA A 23 4.03 -11.31 3.60
C ALA A 23 5.13 -12.03 4.38
N ASP A 24 5.69 -11.34 5.37
CA ASP A 24 6.69 -11.90 6.30
C ASP A 24 6.00 -12.27 7.62
N VAL A 25 5.95 -13.57 7.93
CA VAL A 25 5.28 -14.10 9.12
C VAL A 25 6.33 -14.48 10.14
N ARG A 26 6.35 -13.79 11.29
CA ARG A 26 7.31 -14.01 12.36
C ARG A 26 6.62 -14.52 13.64
N HIS A 27 7.37 -15.28 14.43
CA HIS A 27 6.99 -15.78 15.77
C HIS A 27 7.94 -15.24 16.85
N ASP A 28 8.45 -14.03 16.64
CA ASP A 28 9.42 -13.33 17.50
C ASP A 28 8.73 -12.38 18.50
N GLY A 29 7.40 -12.35 18.52
CA GLY A 29 6.61 -11.40 19.34
C GLY A 29 6.60 -9.97 18.79
N SER A 30 7.15 -9.74 17.60
CA SER A 30 7.12 -8.42 16.96
C SER A 30 5.70 -7.97 16.65
N GLU A 31 5.46 -6.66 16.78
CA GLU A 31 4.18 -6.06 16.41
C GLU A 31 3.92 -6.20 14.89
N PRO A 32 2.66 -6.47 14.48
CA PRO A 32 2.32 -6.53 13.08
C PRO A 32 2.49 -5.14 12.44
N ARG A 33 3.23 -5.08 11.35
CA ARG A 33 3.47 -3.86 10.58
C ARG A 33 3.22 -4.12 9.10
N VAL A 34 2.72 -3.10 8.42
CA VAL A 34 2.63 -3.07 6.95
C VAL A 34 3.58 -1.99 6.45
N ASP A 35 4.41 -2.36 5.50
CA ASP A 35 5.36 -1.49 4.82
C ASP A 35 4.98 -1.44 3.34
N VAL A 36 4.73 -0.24 2.81
CA VAL A 36 4.36 -0.04 1.41
C VAL A 36 5.41 0.87 0.79
N THR A 37 6.09 0.39 -0.24
CA THR A 37 7.06 1.18 -0.99
C THR A 37 6.45 1.56 -2.33
N PHE A 38 6.46 2.86 -2.63
CA PHE A 38 5.93 3.40 -3.87
C PHE A 38 7.03 3.54 -4.93
N ALA A 39 6.63 3.65 -6.20
CA ALA A 39 7.57 3.75 -7.33
C ALA A 39 8.46 5.02 -7.30
N ASP A 40 8.05 6.05 -6.57
CA ASP A 40 8.84 7.27 -6.35
C ASP A 40 9.84 7.15 -5.18
N GLY A 41 9.92 5.98 -4.55
CA GLY A 41 10.78 5.70 -3.42
C GLY A 41 10.22 6.13 -2.06
N GLU A 42 9.03 6.76 -2.00
CA GLU A 42 8.38 7.03 -0.72
C GLU A 42 7.92 5.71 -0.07
N ARG A 43 7.90 5.71 1.27
CA ARG A 43 7.47 4.56 2.07
C ARG A 43 6.35 4.96 3.01
N LEU A 44 5.27 4.18 3.00
CA LEU A 44 4.17 4.27 3.96
C LEU A 44 4.29 3.11 4.94
N ILE A 45 4.44 3.47 6.21
CA ILE A 45 4.60 2.53 7.32
C ILE A 45 3.35 2.59 8.19
N MET A 46 2.64 1.47 8.31
CA MET A 46 1.44 1.37 9.13
C MET A 46 1.66 0.34 10.24
N LYS A 47 1.50 0.77 11.50
CA LYS A 47 1.57 -0.11 12.67
C LYS A 47 0.21 -0.79 12.85
N GLY A 48 0.12 -2.06 12.48
CA GLY A 48 -1.12 -2.83 12.49
C GLY A 48 -1.66 -3.15 13.89
N ALA A 49 -0.89 -2.91 14.94
CA ALA A 49 -1.34 -3.08 16.33
C ALA A 49 -2.39 -2.04 16.76
N ASN A 50 -2.30 -0.81 16.23
CA ASN A 50 -3.16 0.32 16.64
C ASN A 50 -4.12 0.79 15.54
N LEU A 51 -4.18 0.07 14.42
CA LEU A 51 -4.97 0.46 13.25
C LEU A 51 -5.92 -0.66 12.86
N THR A 52 -7.16 -0.29 12.55
CA THR A 52 -8.12 -1.19 11.95
C THR A 52 -7.79 -1.42 10.48
N THR A 53 -8.29 -2.54 9.93
CA THR A 53 -8.11 -2.84 8.51
C THR A 53 -8.69 -1.75 7.60
N ILE A 54 -9.78 -1.11 8.02
CA ILE A 54 -10.42 -0.03 7.26
C ILE A 54 -9.52 1.20 7.21
N GLU A 55 -8.94 1.61 8.35
CA GLU A 55 -8.02 2.74 8.40
C GLU A 55 -6.79 2.52 7.52
N MET A 56 -6.24 1.30 7.53
CA MET A 56 -5.09 0.94 6.69
C MET A 56 -5.43 1.01 5.19
N LEU A 57 -6.61 0.50 4.80
CA LEU A 57 -7.07 0.55 3.42
C LEU A 57 -7.35 1.99 2.96
N THR A 58 -7.98 2.79 3.81
CA THR A 58 -8.24 4.21 3.54
C THR A 58 -6.94 4.99 3.40
N ALA A 59 -5.98 4.80 4.33
CA ALA A 59 -4.68 5.46 4.27
C ALA A 59 -3.91 5.10 2.99
N LEU A 60 -3.93 3.82 2.59
CA LEU A 60 -3.33 3.37 1.34
C LEU A 60 -4.03 3.99 0.12
N GLY A 61 -5.36 3.95 0.07
CA GLY A 61 -6.15 4.50 -1.03
C GLY A 61 -5.95 6.00 -1.21
N SER A 62 -5.96 6.78 -0.12
CA SER A 62 -5.66 8.21 -0.15
C SER A 62 -4.26 8.50 -0.69
N ARG A 63 -3.26 7.71 -0.28
CA ARG A 63 -1.88 7.88 -0.77
C ARG A 63 -1.75 7.51 -2.24
N CYS A 64 -2.41 6.46 -2.71
CA CYS A 64 -2.45 6.11 -4.13
C CYS A 64 -3.08 7.22 -4.98
N ASN A 65 -4.23 7.76 -4.55
CA ASN A 65 -4.92 8.83 -5.29
C ASN A 65 -4.07 10.12 -5.38
N VAL A 66 -3.48 10.55 -4.25
CA VAL A 66 -2.59 11.72 -4.25
C VAL A 66 -1.39 11.51 -5.19
N LYS A 67 -0.83 10.30 -5.27
CA LYS A 67 0.27 9.99 -6.18
C LYS A 67 -0.16 9.96 -7.64
N GLU A 68 -1.32 9.37 -7.94
CA GLU A 68 -1.89 9.37 -9.29
C GLU A 68 -2.08 10.80 -9.81
N LEU A 69 -2.68 11.69 -8.99
CA LEU A 69 -2.84 13.10 -9.33
C LEU A 69 -1.50 13.82 -9.53
N LYS A 70 -0.50 13.55 -8.69
CA LYS A 70 0.85 14.14 -8.82
C LYS A 70 1.54 13.70 -10.12
N GLU A 71 1.44 12.42 -10.46
CA GLU A 71 2.04 11.88 -11.68
C GLU A 71 1.33 12.42 -12.93
N GLU A 72 0.00 12.57 -12.91
CA GLU A 72 -0.74 13.19 -14.00
C GLU A 72 -0.38 14.68 -14.18
N GLN A 73 -0.20 15.43 -13.08
CA GLN A 73 0.25 16.82 -13.14
C GLN A 73 1.69 16.96 -13.68
N LYS A 74 2.60 16.04 -13.34
CA LYS A 74 3.96 16.03 -13.93
C LYS A 74 3.92 15.80 -15.43
N ARG A 75 3.09 14.88 -15.90
CA ARG A 75 2.91 14.61 -17.34
C ARG A 75 2.37 15.84 -18.08
N LYS A 76 1.39 16.54 -17.51
CA LYS A 76 0.83 17.78 -18.10
C LYS A 76 1.80 18.96 -18.13
N LYS A 77 2.78 19.03 -17.21
CA LYS A 77 3.81 20.09 -17.18
C LYS A 77 5.03 19.81 -18.06
N SER A 78 5.17 18.58 -18.55
CA SER A 78 6.26 18.15 -19.42
C SER A 78 5.84 18.00 -20.89
N SER A 79 4.61 18.39 -21.23
CA SER A 79 4.07 18.49 -22.59
C SER A 79 3.93 19.94 -23.02
#